data_AF-A0A9P4V127-F1
#
_entry.id   AF-A0A9P4V127-F1
#
_cell.length_a   1.000
_cell.length_b   1.000
_cell.length_c   1.000
_cell.angle_alpha   90.00
_cell.angle_beta   90.00
_cell.angle_gamma   90.00
#
_symmetry.space_group_name_H-M   'P 1'
#
loop_
_entity.id
_entity.type
_entity.pdbx_description
1 polymer ?
#
loop_
_entity_poly.entity_id
_entity_poly.type
_entity_poly.pdbx_seq_one_letter_code
_entity_poly.pdbx_strand_id
1 'polypeptide(L)'
;MGNPESTFPAIANPPMNIVGTTLFLSYIGLALYFTIQITTALRHQYLQIPRAKRLKARHVRRLAVLSAISFATLSFHMCWFLIRSYTRWSERYALRSSDFSALTLRTWMLDSTLFQDFASELVRDGPSSIWTQTSLLAAWFWNVWVAQEARHRGLGRQTMRSYIVLGQILPASFSATLFMIHLQLLSIKAKTNGASAKTALVRADSPKKKRKDKKSESADGTNPTQSNGVLAKPAPQSHRAFSLMLPTIMFNALLMILPPAQRSSYFIPLVLLIRFTLFLPHRIPLGKGADDMASSAVLSAGFVLANANFLHRGYSLRELARGLRTGGHAVKALAWDALISVLVAAMI
;
A
#
# COMPACT_ATOMS: atom_id res chain seq x y z
N MET A 1 30.29 32.66 26.04
CA MET A 1 29.98 31.22 26.06
C MET A 1 28.97 30.96 24.96
N GLY A 2 29.39 30.35 23.84
CA GLY A 2 28.51 30.03 22.71
C GLY A 2 27.75 28.74 22.98
N ASN A 3 26.43 28.75 22.82
CA ASN A 3 25.59 27.58 23.02
C ASN A 3 25.95 26.48 22.00
N PRO A 4 26.37 25.28 22.43
CA PRO A 4 26.73 24.17 21.54
C PRO A 4 25.53 23.50 20.82
N GLU A 5 24.32 24.06 20.91
CA GLU A 5 23.11 23.49 20.30
C GLU A 5 22.90 23.87 18.80
N SER A 6 23.78 24.64 18.19
CA SER A 6 23.59 25.17 16.82
C SER A 6 24.19 24.32 15.69
N THR A 7 24.87 23.20 15.98
CA THR A 7 25.59 22.43 14.94
C THR A 7 24.70 21.48 14.12
N PHE A 8 23.62 20.94 14.68
CA PHE A 8 22.68 20.12 13.92
C PHE A 8 21.80 20.89 12.91
N PRO A 9 21.27 22.09 13.21
CA PRO A 9 20.50 22.84 12.23
C PRO A 9 21.35 23.33 11.04
N ALA A 10 22.67 23.51 11.19
CA ALA A 10 23.55 23.89 10.08
C ALA A 10 23.78 22.76 9.06
N ILE A 11 23.68 21.49 9.48
CA ILE A 11 23.78 20.31 8.60
C ILE A 11 22.42 19.99 7.97
N ALA A 12 21.31 20.35 8.64
CA ALA A 12 19.95 20.21 8.10
C ALA A 12 19.50 21.41 7.22
N ASN A 13 20.08 22.60 7.42
CA ASN A 13 19.91 23.81 6.60
C ASN A 13 21.27 24.41 6.15
N PRO A 14 22.10 23.69 5.36
CA PRO A 14 23.07 24.37 4.50
C PRO A 14 22.29 25.24 3.49
N PRO A 15 22.91 26.22 2.80
CA PRO A 15 22.21 27.10 1.85
C PRO A 15 21.48 26.36 0.70
N MET A 16 21.62 25.04 0.59
CA MET A 16 20.90 24.19 -0.37
C MET A 16 20.29 22.97 0.32
N ASN A 17 19.01 22.70 0.09
CA ASN A 17 18.24 21.57 0.59
C ASN A 17 18.50 20.26 -0.19
N ILE A 18 19.77 19.84 -0.31
CA ILE A 18 20.15 18.70 -1.15
C ILE A 18 19.44 17.40 -0.71
N VAL A 19 19.35 17.16 0.60
CA VAL A 19 18.74 15.95 1.15
C VAL A 19 17.24 15.90 0.84
N GLY A 20 16.52 17.01 1.08
CA GLY A 20 15.09 17.09 0.79
C GLY A 20 14.80 16.94 -0.70
N THR A 21 15.58 17.59 -1.57
CA THR A 21 15.47 17.45 -3.02
C THR A 21 15.70 16.00 -3.46
N THR A 22 16.76 15.37 -2.96
CA THR A 22 17.13 13.99 -3.32
C THR A 22 16.04 13.01 -2.89
N LEU A 23 15.54 13.14 -1.65
CA LEU A 23 14.42 12.33 -1.17
C LEU A 23 13.19 12.54 -2.05
N PHE A 24 12.79 13.78 -2.30
CA PHE A 24 11.62 14.09 -3.12
C PHE A 24 11.71 13.51 -4.54
N LEU A 25 12.83 13.71 -5.24
CA LEU A 25 13.05 13.17 -6.58
C LEU A 25 13.14 11.64 -6.59
N SER A 26 13.80 11.04 -5.59
CA SER A 26 13.87 9.58 -5.47
C SER A 26 12.48 8.96 -5.27
N TYR A 27 11.60 9.60 -4.49
CA TYR A 27 10.21 9.16 -4.32
C TYR A 27 9.45 9.17 -5.65
N ILE A 28 9.57 10.24 -6.44
CA ILE A 28 8.93 10.32 -7.76
C ILE A 28 9.49 9.25 -8.71
N GLY A 29 10.81 9.13 -8.81
CA GLY A 29 11.47 8.15 -9.68
C GLY A 29 11.08 6.72 -9.33
N LEU A 30 11.13 6.36 -8.04
CA LEU A 30 10.72 5.03 -7.57
C LEU A 30 9.23 4.79 -7.76
N ALA A 31 8.35 5.77 -7.52
CA ALA A 31 6.92 5.67 -7.78
C ALA A 31 6.64 5.30 -9.24
N LEU A 32 7.24 6.03 -10.17
CA LEU A 32 7.06 5.80 -11.60
C LEU A 32 7.62 4.44 -12.02
N TYR A 33 8.84 4.11 -11.58
CA TYR A 33 9.48 2.83 -11.87
C TYR A 33 8.60 1.64 -11.42
N PHE A 34 8.19 1.60 -10.15
CA PHE A 34 7.39 0.49 -9.64
C PHE A 34 5.97 0.46 -10.23
N THR A 35 5.37 1.61 -10.52
CA THR A 35 4.07 1.68 -11.20
C THR A 35 4.14 1.07 -12.59
N ILE A 36 5.15 1.43 -13.38
CA ILE A 36 5.38 0.87 -14.71
C ILE A 36 5.69 -0.63 -14.62
N GLN A 37 6.55 -1.04 -13.70
CA GLN A 37 6.91 -2.45 -13.51
C GLN A 37 5.68 -3.31 -13.15
N ILE A 38 4.87 -2.87 -12.19
CA ILE A 38 3.67 -3.62 -11.77
C ILE A 38 2.63 -3.63 -12.89
N THR A 39 2.37 -2.49 -13.53
CA THR A 39 1.36 -2.39 -14.60
C THR A 39 1.73 -3.24 -15.81
N THR A 40 3.00 -3.26 -16.21
CA THR A 40 3.49 -4.13 -17.30
C THR A 40 3.36 -5.61 -16.92
N ALA A 41 3.75 -5.99 -15.70
CA ALA A 41 3.59 -7.36 -15.21
C ALA A 41 2.12 -7.81 -15.18
N LEU A 42 1.21 -6.96 -14.68
CA LEU A 42 -0.23 -7.22 -14.68
C LEU A 42 -0.80 -7.32 -16.10
N ARG A 43 -0.36 -6.45 -17.01
CA ARG A 43 -0.74 -6.52 -18.43
C ARG A 43 -0.30 -7.84 -19.05
N HIS A 44 0.94 -8.27 -18.82
CA HIS A 44 1.42 -9.56 -19.31
C HIS A 44 0.60 -10.73 -18.74
N GLN A 45 0.31 -10.74 -17.44
CA GLN A 45 -0.57 -11.74 -16.82
C GLN A 45 -1.97 -11.74 -17.43
N TYR A 46 -2.54 -10.57 -17.69
CA TYR A 46 -3.84 -10.43 -18.32
C TYR A 46 -3.86 -10.96 -19.76
N LEU A 47 -2.83 -10.68 -20.55
CA LEU A 47 -2.72 -11.15 -21.94
C LEU A 47 -2.55 -12.67 -22.05
N GLN A 48 -2.00 -13.34 -21.02
CA GLN A 48 -1.92 -14.80 -20.95
C GLN A 48 -3.30 -15.48 -20.73
N ILE A 49 -4.35 -14.73 -20.39
CA ILE A 49 -5.68 -15.29 -20.16
C ILE A 49 -6.42 -15.46 -21.51
N PRO A 50 -7.04 -16.63 -21.79
CA PRO A 50 -7.83 -16.85 -22.99
C PRO A 50 -8.91 -15.76 -23.20
N ARG A 51 -9.09 -15.31 -24.45
CA ARG A 51 -10.00 -14.19 -24.80
C ARG A 51 -11.41 -14.38 -24.25
N ALA A 52 -11.96 -15.60 -24.32
CA ALA A 52 -13.29 -15.93 -23.80
C ALA A 52 -13.44 -15.66 -22.29
N LYS A 53 -12.37 -15.88 -21.50
CA LYS A 53 -12.35 -15.62 -20.06
C LYS A 53 -12.08 -14.15 -19.74
N ARG A 54 -11.27 -13.46 -20.56
CA ARG A 54 -11.01 -12.01 -20.43
C ARG A 54 -12.29 -11.18 -20.48
N LEU A 55 -13.23 -11.51 -21.36
CA LEU A 55 -14.53 -10.82 -21.47
C LEU A 55 -15.38 -10.94 -20.20
N LYS A 56 -15.19 -12.03 -19.43
CA LYS A 56 -15.91 -12.29 -18.18
C LYS A 56 -15.23 -11.64 -16.95
N ALA A 57 -13.99 -11.15 -17.08
CA ALA A 57 -13.21 -10.56 -15.99
C ALA A 57 -13.63 -9.11 -15.65
N ARG A 58 -14.94 -8.85 -15.48
CA ARG A 58 -15.49 -7.51 -15.19
C ARG A 58 -14.86 -6.86 -13.95
N HIS A 59 -14.53 -7.65 -12.93
CA HIS A 59 -13.87 -7.21 -11.70
C HIS A 59 -12.49 -6.59 -11.96
N VAL A 60 -11.67 -7.25 -12.78
CA VAL A 60 -10.33 -6.75 -13.15
C VAL A 60 -10.45 -5.38 -13.83
N ARG A 61 -11.44 -5.21 -14.73
CA ARG A 61 -11.68 -3.93 -15.40
C ARG A 61 -12.10 -2.83 -14.42
N ARG A 62 -13.02 -3.12 -13.50
CA ARG A 62 -13.46 -2.16 -12.47
C ARG A 62 -12.30 -1.71 -11.60
N LEU A 63 -11.48 -2.65 -11.12
CA LEU A 63 -10.29 -2.35 -10.32
C LEU A 63 -9.25 -1.56 -11.11
N ALA A 64 -9.05 -1.86 -12.40
CA ALA A 64 -8.13 -1.11 -13.25
C ALA A 64 -8.57 0.34 -13.45
N VAL A 65 -9.87 0.57 -13.70
CA VAL A 65 -10.44 1.91 -13.77
C VAL A 65 -10.27 2.64 -12.45
N LEU A 66 -10.55 1.98 -11.32
CA LEU A 66 -10.39 2.56 -9.99
C LEU A 66 -8.92 2.91 -9.70
N SER A 67 -7.97 2.05 -10.08
CA SER A 67 -6.54 2.34 -9.95
C SER A 67 -6.11 3.52 -10.83
N ALA A 68 -6.65 3.63 -12.04
CA ALA A 68 -6.34 4.74 -12.95
C ALA A 68 -6.89 6.07 -12.40
N ILE A 69 -8.11 6.08 -11.87
CA ILE A 69 -8.69 7.26 -11.20
C ILE A 69 -7.86 7.65 -9.98
N SER A 70 -7.51 6.69 -9.11
CA SER A 70 -6.68 6.95 -7.92
C SER A 70 -5.33 7.56 -8.31
N PHE A 71 -4.64 6.97 -9.30
CA PHE A 71 -3.36 7.49 -9.80
C PHE A 71 -3.48 8.88 -10.44
N ALA A 72 -4.53 9.11 -11.24
CA ALA A 72 -4.76 10.40 -11.89
C ALA A 72 -5.05 11.51 -10.87
N THR A 73 -5.92 11.25 -9.89
CA THR A 73 -6.24 12.19 -8.81
C THR A 73 -5.01 12.55 -7.99
N LEU A 74 -4.19 11.55 -7.63
CA LEU A 74 -2.93 11.80 -6.95
C LEU A 74 -1.99 12.66 -7.80
N SER A 75 -1.77 12.27 -9.05
CA SER A 75 -0.86 12.95 -9.96
C SER A 75 -1.28 14.42 -10.15
N PHE A 76 -2.58 14.67 -10.30
CA PHE A 76 -3.14 16.02 -10.38
C PHE A 76 -2.80 16.85 -9.14
N HIS A 77 -3.03 16.32 -7.94
CA HIS A 77 -2.73 17.05 -6.70
C HIS A 77 -1.22 17.29 -6.49
N MET A 78 -0.36 16.32 -6.84
CA MET A 78 1.09 16.48 -6.74
C MET A 78 1.65 17.47 -7.76
N CYS A 79 1.19 17.41 -9.01
CA CYS A 79 1.56 18.39 -10.03
C CYS A 79 1.14 19.81 -9.61
N TRP A 80 -0.07 19.96 -9.09
CA TRP A 80 -0.54 21.26 -8.62
C TRP A 80 0.26 21.79 -7.43
N PHE A 81 0.63 20.92 -6.48
CA PHE A 81 1.54 21.27 -5.39
C PHE A 81 2.88 21.80 -5.92
N LEU A 82 3.47 21.11 -6.91
CA LEU A 82 4.73 21.52 -7.53
C LEU A 82 4.63 22.85 -8.27
N ILE A 83 3.58 23.04 -9.07
CA ILE A 83 3.32 24.31 -9.77
C ILE A 83 3.22 25.44 -8.75
N ARG A 84 2.42 25.27 -7.68
CA ARG A 84 2.25 26.30 -6.66
C ARG A 84 3.56 26.61 -5.92
N SER A 85 4.36 25.60 -5.61
CA SER A 85 5.67 25.80 -4.99
C SER A 85 6.62 26.56 -5.92
N TYR A 86 6.66 26.19 -7.21
CA TYR A 86 7.46 26.87 -8.22
C TYR A 86 7.03 28.33 -8.39
N THR A 87 5.73 28.61 -8.55
CA THR A 87 5.22 29.97 -8.72
C THR A 87 5.58 30.88 -7.55
N ARG A 88 5.42 30.41 -6.31
CA ARG A 88 5.81 31.18 -5.10
C ARG A 88 7.32 31.42 -5.03
N TRP A 89 8.12 30.47 -5.51
CA TRP A 89 9.55 30.63 -5.59
C TRP A 89 9.91 31.65 -6.67
N SER A 90 9.36 31.53 -7.89
CA SER A 90 9.65 32.44 -9.00
C SER A 90 9.23 33.88 -8.71
N GLU A 91 8.11 34.09 -8.00
CA GLU A 91 7.66 35.41 -7.55
C GLU A 91 8.67 36.10 -6.63
N ARG A 92 9.31 35.34 -5.71
CA ARG A 92 10.35 35.87 -4.81
C ARG A 92 11.61 36.32 -5.55
N TYR A 93 11.90 35.72 -6.70
CA TYR A 93 13.06 36.06 -7.54
C TYR A 93 12.71 36.93 -8.75
N ALA A 94 11.46 37.42 -8.85
CA ALA A 94 10.96 38.23 -9.97
C ALA A 94 11.21 37.62 -11.37
N LEU A 95 11.24 36.29 -11.47
CA LEU A 95 11.48 35.58 -12.73
C LEU A 95 10.24 35.66 -13.63
N ARG A 96 10.42 35.89 -14.93
CA ARG A 96 9.31 35.83 -15.89
C ARG A 96 9.01 34.37 -16.24
N SER A 97 7.78 34.09 -16.65
CA SER A 97 7.36 32.74 -17.08
C SER A 97 8.15 32.22 -18.29
N SER A 98 8.72 33.12 -19.10
CA SER A 98 9.61 32.81 -20.21
C SER A 98 10.96 32.22 -19.79
N ASP A 99 11.37 32.39 -18.54
CA ASP A 99 12.73 32.10 -18.08
C ASP A 99 12.87 30.67 -17.53
N PHE A 100 11.95 29.78 -17.95
CA PHE A 100 11.96 28.39 -17.53
C PHE A 100 13.11 27.63 -18.19
N SER A 101 14.15 27.34 -17.40
CA SER A 101 15.30 26.54 -17.83
C SER A 101 15.56 25.37 -16.86
N ALA A 102 16.31 24.36 -17.30
CA ALA A 102 16.73 23.25 -16.44
C ALA A 102 17.56 23.74 -15.24
N LEU A 103 18.35 24.81 -15.42
CA LEU A 103 19.10 25.44 -14.34
C LEU A 103 18.15 26.10 -13.34
N THR A 104 17.15 26.85 -13.82
CA THR A 104 16.10 27.47 -12.99
C THR A 104 15.37 26.41 -12.16
N LEU A 105 15.01 25.29 -12.79
CA LEU A 105 14.35 24.16 -12.12
C LEU A 105 15.25 23.54 -11.03
N ARG A 106 16.54 23.34 -11.33
CA ARG A 106 17.52 22.84 -10.35
C ARG A 106 17.65 23.79 -9.17
N THR A 107 17.79 25.09 -9.42
CA THR A 107 17.89 26.10 -8.36
C THR A 107 16.64 26.13 -7.51
N TRP A 108 15.45 26.13 -8.12
CA TRP A 108 14.18 26.02 -7.39
C TRP A 108 14.15 24.79 -6.49
N MET A 109 14.50 23.61 -7.02
CA MET A 109 14.46 22.37 -6.25
C MET A 109 15.44 22.38 -5.07
N LEU A 110 16.63 22.99 -5.22
CA LEU A 110 17.65 23.08 -4.18
C LEU A 110 17.37 24.17 -3.15
N ASP A 111 16.72 25.26 -3.55
CA ASP A 111 16.40 26.40 -2.67
C ASP A 111 15.07 26.20 -1.92
N SER A 112 14.17 25.37 -2.46
CA SER A 112 12.87 25.11 -1.83
C SER A 112 12.92 23.99 -0.80
N THR A 113 12.10 24.13 0.25
CA THR A 113 11.87 23.13 1.28
C THR A 113 10.78 22.12 0.89
N LEU A 114 10.68 21.73 -0.39
CA LEU A 114 9.57 20.95 -0.97
C LEU A 114 9.07 19.80 -0.10
N PHE A 115 9.99 18.94 0.37
CA PHE A 115 9.63 17.79 1.18
C PHE A 115 9.05 18.20 2.55
N GLN A 116 9.66 19.19 3.21
CA GLN A 116 9.21 19.70 4.50
C GLN A 116 7.91 20.48 4.37
N ASP A 117 7.73 21.28 3.31
CA ASP A 117 6.50 22.00 3.03
C ASP A 117 5.35 21.03 2.79
N PHE A 118 5.61 19.97 2.01
CA PHE A 118 4.65 18.90 1.77
C PHE A 118 4.24 18.20 3.06
N ALA A 119 5.22 17.74 3.85
CA ALA A 119 4.96 17.06 5.11
C ALA A 119 4.24 17.98 6.11
N SER A 120 4.63 19.25 6.17
CA SER A 120 4.00 20.25 7.04
C SER A 120 2.57 20.55 6.62
N GLU A 121 2.27 20.57 5.32
CA GLU A 121 0.91 20.76 4.82
C GLU A 121 -0.03 19.64 5.29
N LEU A 122 0.47 18.41 5.47
CA LEU A 122 -0.30 17.27 5.96
C LEU A 122 -0.80 17.41 7.40
N VAL A 123 -0.09 18.17 8.25
CA VAL A 123 -0.42 18.32 9.68
C VAL A 123 -0.63 19.77 10.10
N ARG A 124 -0.79 20.67 9.12
CA ARG A 124 -0.85 22.12 9.33
C ARG A 124 -1.97 22.58 10.28
N ASP A 125 -3.12 21.91 10.20
CA ASP A 125 -4.29 22.21 11.01
C ASP A 125 -4.93 20.91 11.54
N GLY A 126 -5.86 21.06 12.49
CA GLY A 126 -6.56 19.92 13.11
C GLY A 126 -7.22 19.00 12.08
N PRO A 127 -8.06 19.52 11.16
CA PRO A 127 -8.67 18.71 10.11
C PRO A 127 -7.66 17.98 9.22
N SER A 128 -6.59 18.66 8.78
CA SER A 128 -5.55 18.05 7.96
C SER A 128 -4.84 16.92 8.70
N SER A 129 -4.55 17.12 9.99
CA SER A 129 -3.95 16.11 10.85
C SER A 129 -4.83 14.87 10.99
N ILE A 130 -6.14 15.04 11.20
CA ILE A 130 -7.10 13.92 11.30
C ILE A 130 -7.15 13.14 9.99
N TRP A 131 -7.22 13.82 8.84
CA TRP A 131 -7.22 13.17 7.53
C TRP A 131 -5.91 12.42 7.26
N THR A 132 -4.77 13.02 7.61
CA THR A 132 -3.45 12.39 7.47
C THR A 132 -3.33 11.15 8.34
N GLN A 133 -3.72 11.23 9.61
CA GLN A 133 -3.70 10.07 10.52
C GLN A 133 -4.63 8.96 10.04
N THR A 134 -5.86 9.30 9.64
CA THR A 134 -6.83 8.33 9.10
C THR A 134 -6.26 7.63 7.86
N SER A 135 -5.61 8.38 6.96
CA SER A 135 -5.03 7.83 5.73
C SER A 135 -3.82 6.94 6.02
N LEU A 136 -2.93 7.34 6.94
CA LEU A 136 -1.79 6.54 7.36
C LEU A 136 -2.22 5.26 8.09
N LEU A 137 -3.31 5.32 8.85
CA LEU A 137 -3.89 4.17 9.50
C LEU A 137 -4.53 3.19 8.51
N ALA A 138 -5.26 3.71 7.51
CA ALA A 138 -5.77 2.89 6.42
C ALA A 138 -4.61 2.19 5.69
N ALA A 139 -3.51 2.90 5.44
CA ALA A 139 -2.29 2.34 4.85
C ALA A 139 -1.66 1.23 5.72
N TRP A 140 -1.63 1.41 7.04
CA TRP A 140 -1.16 0.39 7.99
C TRP A 140 -1.96 -0.91 7.86
N PHE A 141 -3.29 -0.85 7.96
CA PHE A 141 -4.14 -2.04 7.83
C PHE A 141 -4.06 -2.66 6.44
N TRP A 142 -3.91 -1.84 5.41
CA TRP A 142 -3.71 -2.34 4.07
C TRP A 142 -2.43 -3.18 3.96
N ASN A 143 -1.31 -2.69 4.50
CA ASN A 143 -0.04 -3.43 4.50
C ASN A 143 -0.14 -4.74 5.29
N VAL A 144 -0.86 -4.75 6.41
CA VAL A 144 -1.17 -5.96 7.18
C VAL A 144 -1.93 -6.98 6.34
N TRP A 145 -3.04 -6.55 5.73
CA TRP A 145 -3.88 -7.41 4.91
C TRP A 145 -3.11 -7.97 3.71
N VAL A 146 -2.36 -7.13 2.99
CA VAL A 146 -1.51 -7.55 1.87
C VAL A 146 -0.46 -8.57 2.32
N ALA A 147 0.18 -8.36 3.47
CA ALA A 147 1.17 -9.29 4.00
C ALA A 147 0.56 -10.65 4.34
N GLN A 148 -0.63 -10.67 4.95
CA GLN A 148 -1.35 -11.89 5.27
C GLN A 148 -1.79 -12.62 4.00
N GLU A 149 -2.46 -11.94 3.08
CA GLU A 149 -3.01 -12.53 1.85
C GLU A 149 -1.89 -13.08 0.94
N ALA A 150 -0.75 -12.38 0.88
CA ALA A 150 0.43 -12.87 0.18
C ALA A 150 0.98 -14.17 0.77
N ARG A 151 1.01 -14.30 2.10
CA ARG A 151 1.43 -15.53 2.78
C ARG A 151 0.43 -16.65 2.57
N HIS A 152 -0.88 -16.37 2.68
CA HIS A 152 -1.93 -17.35 2.46
C HIS A 152 -1.89 -17.95 1.05
N ARG A 153 -1.53 -17.15 0.04
CA ARG A 153 -1.41 -17.61 -1.35
C ARG A 153 -0.02 -18.07 -1.75
N GLY A 154 0.94 -18.08 -0.83
CA GLY A 154 2.33 -18.46 -1.11
C GLY A 154 3.01 -17.58 -2.16
N LEU A 155 2.67 -16.28 -2.21
CA LEU A 155 3.29 -15.35 -3.15
C LEU A 155 4.77 -15.15 -2.84
N GLY A 156 5.61 -15.21 -3.88
CA GLY A 156 7.05 -15.03 -3.74
C GLY A 156 7.42 -13.64 -3.22
N ARG A 157 8.44 -13.58 -2.34
CA ARG A 157 8.95 -12.31 -1.78
C ARG A 157 9.32 -11.28 -2.85
N GLN A 158 9.83 -11.73 -4.00
CA GLN A 158 10.24 -10.85 -5.09
C GLN A 158 9.04 -10.12 -5.73
N THR A 159 7.94 -10.83 -5.95
CA THR A 159 6.69 -10.23 -6.45
C THR A 159 6.14 -9.22 -5.46
N MET A 160 6.18 -9.56 -4.17
CA MET A 160 5.67 -8.70 -3.11
C MET A 160 6.48 -7.42 -2.92
N ARG A 161 7.81 -7.46 -3.12
CA ARG A 161 8.69 -6.29 -2.95
C ARG A 161 8.20 -5.07 -3.71
N SER A 162 7.79 -5.22 -4.97
CA SER A 162 7.31 -4.09 -5.77
C SER A 162 6.04 -3.48 -5.19
N TYR A 163 5.07 -4.29 -4.74
CA TYR A 163 3.84 -3.79 -4.12
C TYR A 163 4.11 -3.14 -2.76
N ILE A 164 4.99 -3.73 -1.96
CA ILE A 164 5.39 -3.21 -0.66
C ILE A 164 6.05 -1.84 -0.84
N VAL A 165 7.05 -1.72 -1.70
CA VAL A 165 7.75 -0.45 -1.91
C VAL A 165 6.79 0.59 -2.51
N LEU A 166 5.93 0.20 -3.45
CA LEU A 166 4.93 1.11 -4.02
C LEU A 166 3.97 1.65 -2.96
N GLY A 167 3.48 0.81 -2.04
CA GLY A 167 2.57 1.20 -0.96
C GLY A 167 3.17 2.14 0.08
N GLN A 168 4.49 2.35 0.05
CA GLN A 168 5.20 3.26 0.97
C GLN A 168 5.36 4.66 0.39
N ILE A 169 5.37 4.72 -0.94
CA ILE A 169 5.61 5.93 -1.72
C ILE A 169 4.29 6.54 -2.17
N LEU A 170 3.39 5.69 -2.68
CA LEU A 170 2.11 6.07 -3.25
C LEU A 170 0.95 5.83 -2.27
N PRO A 171 -0.21 6.45 -2.53
CA PRO A 171 -1.43 6.23 -1.76
C PRO A 171 -1.78 4.75 -1.65
N ALA A 172 -2.26 4.35 -0.48
CA ALA A 172 -2.48 2.94 -0.15
C ALA A 172 -3.51 2.32 -1.10
N SER A 173 -4.60 3.04 -1.43
CA SER A 173 -5.65 2.57 -2.33
C SER A 173 -5.15 2.22 -3.73
N PHE A 174 -4.14 2.93 -4.23
CA PHE A 174 -3.57 2.66 -5.54
C PHE A 174 -2.77 1.36 -5.53
N SER A 175 -1.84 1.22 -4.57
CA SER A 175 -1.10 -0.03 -4.40
C SER A 175 -2.04 -1.22 -4.14
N ALA A 176 -3.13 -0.95 -3.41
CA ALA A 176 -4.14 -1.90 -3.04
C ALA A 176 -4.88 -2.49 -4.24
N THR A 177 -5.40 -1.61 -5.08
CA THR A 177 -6.14 -1.98 -6.28
C THR A 177 -5.25 -2.76 -7.25
N LEU A 178 -3.98 -2.36 -7.42
CA LEU A 178 -3.03 -3.11 -8.24
C LEU A 178 -2.75 -4.52 -7.68
N PHE A 179 -2.61 -4.66 -6.36
CA PHE A 179 -2.43 -5.96 -5.73
C PHE A 179 -3.70 -6.83 -5.85
N MET A 180 -4.88 -6.26 -5.68
CA MET A 180 -6.16 -6.96 -5.91
C MET A 180 -6.29 -7.46 -7.34
N ILE A 181 -5.88 -6.65 -8.33
CA ILE A 181 -5.84 -7.08 -9.73
C ILE A 181 -4.92 -8.30 -9.86
N HIS A 182 -3.73 -8.28 -9.26
CA HIS A 182 -2.82 -9.42 -9.27
C HIS A 182 -3.49 -10.69 -8.73
N LEU A 183 -4.14 -10.62 -7.57
CA LEU A 183 -4.83 -11.75 -6.96
C LEU A 183 -5.93 -12.32 -7.84
N GLN A 184 -6.70 -11.45 -8.50
CA GLN A 184 -7.78 -11.85 -9.40
C GLN A 184 -7.22 -12.56 -10.66
N LEU A 185 -6.14 -12.04 -11.23
CA LEU A 185 -5.48 -12.67 -12.38
C LEU A 185 -4.91 -14.05 -12.02
N LEU A 186 -4.29 -14.19 -10.84
CA LEU A 186 -3.82 -15.49 -10.34
C LEU A 186 -4.96 -16.50 -10.17
N SER A 187 -6.09 -16.08 -9.61
CA SER A 187 -7.29 -16.92 -9.45
C SER A 187 -7.84 -17.41 -10.80
N ILE A 188 -7.90 -16.51 -11.80
CA ILE A 188 -8.37 -16.87 -13.15
C ILE A 188 -7.40 -17.87 -13.82
N LYS A 189 -6.08 -17.69 -13.64
CA LYS A 189 -5.06 -18.58 -14.18
C LYS A 189 -5.15 -19.98 -13.55
N ALA A 190 -5.27 -20.06 -12.22
CA ALA A 190 -5.43 -21.32 -11.51
C ALA A 190 -6.67 -22.10 -11.98
N LYS A 191 -7.83 -21.43 -12.10
CA LYS A 191 -9.07 -22.02 -12.64
C LYS A 191 -8.91 -22.50 -14.09
N THR A 192 -8.07 -21.85 -14.88
CA THR A 192 -7.83 -22.22 -16.27
C THR A 192 -6.98 -23.47 -16.39
N ASN A 193 -5.92 -23.57 -15.60
CA ASN A 193 -5.05 -24.74 -15.59
C ASN A 193 -5.77 -25.97 -15.02
N GLY A 194 -6.55 -25.80 -13.94
CA GLY A 194 -7.31 -26.90 -13.34
C GLY A 194 -8.40 -27.47 -14.25
N ALA A 195 -9.09 -26.62 -15.01
CA ALA A 195 -10.08 -27.07 -15.99
C ALA A 195 -9.42 -27.86 -17.13
N SER A 196 -8.26 -27.40 -17.62
CA SER A 196 -7.52 -28.09 -18.67
C SER A 196 -7.02 -29.47 -18.21
N ALA A 197 -6.55 -29.59 -16.96
CA ALA A 197 -6.10 -30.86 -16.40
C ALA A 197 -7.25 -31.86 -16.24
N LYS A 198 -8.42 -31.41 -15.76
CA LYS A 198 -9.62 -32.27 -15.63
C LYS A 198 -10.13 -32.75 -17.00
N THR A 199 -10.15 -31.90 -18.01
CA THR A 199 -10.57 -32.29 -19.36
C THR A 199 -9.58 -33.25 -20.03
N ALA A 200 -8.28 -33.11 -19.78
CA ALA A 200 -7.27 -34.05 -20.27
C ALA A 200 -7.43 -35.43 -19.61
N LEU A 201 -7.70 -35.48 -18.30
CA LEU A 201 -7.91 -36.73 -17.57
C LEU A 201 -9.18 -37.48 -18.03
N VAL A 202 -10.31 -36.79 -18.17
CA VAL A 202 -11.58 -37.39 -18.63
C VAL A 202 -11.50 -37.92 -20.07
N ARG A 203 -10.66 -37.32 -20.91
CA ARG A 203 -10.44 -37.77 -22.29
C ARG A 203 -9.50 -38.98 -22.38
N ALA A 204 -8.62 -39.18 -21.39
CA ALA A 204 -7.76 -40.36 -21.31
C ALA A 204 -8.53 -41.61 -20.85
N ASP A 205 -9.57 -41.45 -20.02
CA ASP A 205 -10.37 -42.56 -19.48
C ASP A 205 -11.58 -42.96 -20.35
N SER A 206 -11.76 -42.38 -21.54
CA SER A 206 -12.78 -42.85 -22.48
C SER A 206 -12.29 -44.15 -23.14
N PRO A 207 -12.81 -45.33 -22.76
CA PRO A 207 -12.33 -46.59 -23.30
C PRO A 207 -12.83 -46.68 -24.74
N LYS A 208 -11.92 -46.99 -25.68
CA LYS A 208 -12.32 -47.53 -26.98
C LYS A 208 -13.16 -48.78 -26.69
N LYS A 209 -14.48 -48.64 -26.83
CA LYS A 209 -15.48 -49.70 -26.72
C LYS A 209 -15.21 -50.77 -27.77
N LYS A 210 -14.27 -51.67 -27.49
CA LYS A 210 -14.17 -52.98 -28.15
C LYS A 210 -15.18 -53.88 -27.46
N ARG A 211 -16.32 -54.03 -28.14
CA ARG A 211 -17.33 -55.05 -27.91
C ARG A 211 -16.63 -56.41 -27.94
N LYS A 212 -16.57 -57.11 -26.81
CA LYS A 212 -16.54 -58.57 -26.79
C LYS A 212 -17.01 -59.11 -25.46
N ASP A 213 -17.96 -60.02 -25.57
CA ASP A 213 -18.60 -60.79 -24.52
C ASP A 213 -17.59 -61.59 -23.68
N LYS A 214 -18.03 -61.93 -22.45
CA LYS A 214 -18.00 -63.29 -21.85
C LYS A 214 -17.50 -63.31 -20.39
N LYS A 215 -18.49 -63.38 -19.49
CA LYS A 215 -18.75 -64.39 -18.43
C LYS A 215 -17.64 -64.73 -17.41
N SER A 216 -18.04 -64.66 -16.12
CA SER A 216 -17.62 -65.46 -14.93
C SER A 216 -16.15 -65.28 -14.48
N GLU A 217 -15.73 -65.32 -13.22
CA GLU A 217 -16.25 -65.90 -11.97
C GLU A 217 -15.46 -65.34 -10.77
N SER A 218 -16.05 -65.51 -9.59
CA SER A 218 -15.53 -65.45 -8.21
C SER A 218 -14.01 -65.53 -7.97
N ALA A 219 -13.49 -64.73 -7.03
CA ALA A 219 -12.83 -65.24 -5.82
C ALA A 219 -12.38 -64.12 -4.87
N ASP A 220 -12.74 -64.37 -3.61
CA ASP A 220 -12.34 -63.75 -2.36
C ASP A 220 -10.81 -63.67 -2.18
N GLY A 221 -10.33 -62.62 -1.50
CA GLY A 221 -8.90 -62.31 -1.42
C GLY A 221 -8.61 -61.23 -0.37
N THR A 222 -8.65 -61.65 0.89
CA THR A 222 -8.25 -60.90 2.08
C THR A 222 -6.73 -60.61 2.03
N ASN A 223 -6.35 -59.33 2.01
CA ASN A 223 -4.95 -58.91 2.10
C ASN A 223 -4.64 -58.29 3.48
N PRO A 224 -3.58 -58.73 4.18
CA PRO A 224 -3.22 -58.22 5.49
C PRO A 224 -2.52 -56.86 5.38
N THR A 225 -3.03 -55.92 6.16
CA THR A 225 -2.52 -54.57 6.38
C THR A 225 -1.08 -54.59 6.91
N GLN A 226 -0.08 -54.34 6.05
CA GLN A 226 1.28 -54.03 6.45
C GLN A 226 1.34 -52.59 7.00
N SER A 227 1.36 -52.50 8.33
CA SER A 227 1.69 -51.32 9.11
C SER A 227 3.17 -50.97 8.93
N ASN A 228 3.49 -50.26 7.85
CA ASN A 228 4.80 -49.63 7.68
C ASN A 228 4.90 -48.45 8.66
N GLY A 229 5.79 -48.58 9.64
CA GLY A 229 6.17 -47.52 10.58
C GLY A 229 6.80 -46.34 9.84
N VAL A 230 5.95 -45.43 9.35
CA VAL A 230 6.38 -44.15 8.81
C VAL A 230 6.81 -43.29 9.98
N LEU A 231 8.14 -43.18 10.15
CA LEU A 231 8.85 -42.27 11.04
C LEU A 231 8.11 -40.91 11.07
N ALA A 232 7.43 -40.63 12.20
CA ALA A 232 6.61 -39.44 12.37
C ALA A 232 7.49 -38.19 12.19
N LYS A 233 7.38 -37.55 11.03
CA LYS A 233 8.07 -36.31 10.72
C LYS A 233 7.68 -35.29 11.81
N PRO A 234 8.63 -34.73 12.57
CA PRO A 234 8.30 -33.87 13.70
C PRO A 234 7.38 -32.74 13.22
N ALA A 235 6.24 -32.60 13.89
CA ALA A 235 5.26 -31.57 13.58
C ALA A 235 6.01 -30.23 13.53
N PRO A 236 5.91 -29.47 12.42
CA PRO A 236 6.64 -28.22 12.29
C PRO A 236 6.27 -27.33 13.47
N GLN A 237 7.27 -27.00 14.27
CA GLN A 237 7.11 -26.13 15.42
C GLN A 237 6.42 -24.85 14.95
N SER A 238 5.18 -24.66 15.40
CA SER A 238 4.40 -23.47 15.14
C SER A 238 5.12 -22.30 15.77
N HIS A 239 5.91 -21.56 14.99
CA HIS A 239 6.51 -20.32 15.44
C HIS A 239 5.38 -19.42 15.96
N ARG A 240 5.46 -19.05 17.25
CA ARG A 240 4.46 -18.21 17.92
C ARG A 240 4.27 -16.94 17.09
N ALA A 241 3.06 -16.75 16.58
CA ALA A 241 2.73 -15.57 15.80
C ALA A 241 2.77 -14.34 16.71
N PHE A 242 3.31 -13.23 16.20
CA PHE A 242 3.36 -11.99 16.95
C PHE A 242 1.99 -11.31 16.95
N SER A 243 1.55 -10.81 18.10
CA SER A 243 0.29 -10.07 18.21
C SER A 243 0.36 -8.78 17.40
N LEU A 244 -0.67 -8.52 16.59
CA LEU A 244 -0.79 -7.30 15.80
C LEU A 244 -1.07 -6.05 16.67
N MET A 245 -1.49 -6.25 17.91
CA MET A 245 -1.91 -5.17 18.82
C MET A 245 -0.73 -4.26 19.19
N LEU A 246 0.42 -4.82 19.57
CA LEU A 246 1.57 -4.02 20.02
C LEU A 246 2.13 -3.10 18.91
N PRO A 247 2.38 -3.58 17.67
CA PRO A 247 2.78 -2.71 16.57
C PRO A 247 1.75 -1.63 16.24
N THR A 248 0.46 -1.97 16.35
CA THR A 248 -0.64 -1.04 16.08
C THR A 248 -0.70 0.07 17.14
N ILE A 249 -0.52 -0.25 18.42
CA ILE A 249 -0.43 0.75 19.51
C ILE A 249 0.77 1.67 19.27
N MET A 250 1.94 1.11 18.97
CA MET A 250 3.14 1.89 18.70
C MET A 250 2.93 2.83 17.50
N PHE A 251 2.31 2.34 16.43
CA PHE A 251 2.00 3.15 15.25
C PHE A 251 1.03 4.30 15.58
N ASN A 252 -0.06 4.04 16.30
CA ASN A 252 -1.00 5.07 16.73
C ASN A 252 -0.34 6.12 17.64
N ALA A 253 0.54 5.70 18.56
CA ALA A 253 1.29 6.61 19.42
C ALA A 253 2.18 7.56 18.59
N LEU A 254 2.90 7.03 17.58
CA LEU A 254 3.69 7.86 16.65
C LEU A 254 2.81 8.86 15.88
N LEU A 255 1.62 8.44 15.43
CA LEU A 255 0.66 9.31 14.74
C LEU A 255 0.15 10.45 15.63
N MET A 256 -0.05 10.23 16.93
CA MET A 256 -0.48 11.27 17.88
C MET A 256 0.61 12.31 18.16
N ILE A 257 1.88 11.91 18.12
CA ILE A 257 3.02 12.82 18.32
C ILE A 257 3.26 13.71 17.08
N LEU A 258 2.75 13.31 15.91
CA LEU A 258 3.06 13.97 14.65
C LEU A 258 2.63 15.45 14.58
N PRO A 259 1.39 15.85 14.93
CA PRO A 259 0.99 17.26 14.89
C PRO A 259 1.80 18.19 15.82
N PRO A 260 2.00 17.89 17.12
CA PRO A 260 2.78 18.77 18.00
C PRO A 260 4.27 18.83 17.59
N ALA A 261 4.79 17.76 16.97
CA ALA A 261 6.16 17.73 16.48
C ALA A 261 6.41 18.60 15.25
N GLN A 262 5.38 19.15 14.57
CA GLN A 262 5.51 19.89 13.32
C GLN A 262 6.53 21.04 13.37
N ARG A 263 6.64 21.73 14.50
CA ARG A 263 7.56 22.87 14.69
C ARG A 263 8.97 22.46 15.15
N SER A 264 9.18 21.18 15.42
CA SER A 264 10.44 20.65 15.94
C SER A 264 11.36 20.16 14.81
N SER A 265 12.67 20.13 15.06
CA SER A 265 13.65 19.52 14.16
C SER A 265 13.44 18.00 13.99
N TYR A 266 12.72 17.36 14.92
CA TYR A 266 12.39 15.94 14.87
C TYR A 266 11.23 15.61 13.93
N PHE A 267 10.54 16.60 13.36
CA PHE A 267 9.38 16.36 12.51
C PHE A 267 9.68 15.44 11.33
N ILE A 268 10.73 15.73 10.56
CA ILE A 268 11.12 14.93 9.39
C ILE A 268 11.59 13.52 9.79
N PRO A 269 12.49 13.33 10.76
CA PRO A 269 12.82 12.01 11.29
C PRO A 269 11.59 11.22 11.74
N LEU A 270 10.62 11.86 12.41
CA LEU A 270 9.40 11.21 12.87
C LEU A 270 8.51 10.76 11.70
N VAL A 271 8.36 11.58 10.65
CA VAL A 271 7.66 11.19 9.41
C VAL A 271 8.32 9.97 8.77
N LEU A 272 9.65 9.94 8.70
CA LEU A 272 10.40 8.81 8.15
C LEU A 272 10.26 7.55 9.03
N LEU A 273 10.23 7.70 10.35
CA LEU A 273 10.00 6.60 11.30
C LEU A 273 8.59 5.99 11.14
N ILE A 274 7.57 6.83 10.96
CA ILE A 274 6.20 6.38 10.67
C ILE A 274 6.19 5.58 9.37
N ARG A 275 6.86 6.07 8.32
CA ARG A 275 7.00 5.35 7.04
C ARG A 275 7.77 4.03 7.21
N PHE A 276 8.85 4.01 8.00
CA PHE A 276 9.58 2.78 8.29
C PHE A 276 8.69 1.76 9.01
N THR A 277 7.87 2.21 9.95
CA THR A 277 6.95 1.35 10.70
C THR A 277 5.95 0.67 9.77
N LEU A 278 5.47 1.35 8.72
CA LEU A 278 4.56 0.74 7.73
C LEU A 278 5.15 -0.49 7.01
N PHE A 279 6.48 -0.73 7.03
CA PHE A 279 7.08 -1.96 6.48
C PHE A 279 7.00 -3.17 7.42
N LEU A 280 6.74 -2.94 8.71
CA LEU A 280 6.80 -3.97 9.76
C LEU A 280 5.90 -5.19 9.49
N PRO A 281 4.66 -5.03 8.96
CA PRO A 281 3.79 -6.18 8.65
C PRO A 281 4.40 -7.20 7.69
N HIS A 282 5.30 -6.77 6.81
CA HIS A 282 5.96 -7.64 5.84
C HIS A 282 7.17 -8.38 6.40
N ARG A 283 7.76 -7.88 7.49
CA ARG A 283 8.93 -8.46 8.15
C ARG A 283 8.55 -9.45 9.25
N ILE A 284 7.50 -9.14 10.00
CA ILE A 284 7.09 -9.94 11.16
C ILE A 284 5.99 -10.94 10.76
N PRO A 285 6.08 -12.23 11.15
CA PRO A 285 4.98 -13.16 11.06
C PRO A 285 3.84 -12.75 12.02
N LEU A 286 2.92 -11.95 11.50
CA LEU A 286 1.70 -11.54 12.18
C LEU A 286 0.73 -12.72 12.35
N GLY A 287 -0.04 -12.69 13.44
CA GLY A 287 -1.16 -13.59 13.71
C GLY A 287 -2.09 -13.77 12.51
N LYS A 288 -2.64 -14.99 12.37
CA LYS A 288 -3.60 -15.34 11.31
C LYS A 288 -5.06 -15.08 11.71
N GLY A 289 -5.31 -14.63 12.94
CA GLY A 289 -6.66 -14.40 13.44
C GLY A 289 -7.30 -13.21 12.74
N ALA A 290 -8.45 -13.41 12.09
CA ALA A 290 -9.31 -12.31 11.66
C ALA A 290 -9.72 -11.44 12.87
N ASP A 291 -9.90 -12.09 14.02
CA ASP A 291 -10.20 -11.44 15.31
C ASP A 291 -9.10 -10.46 15.72
N ASP A 292 -7.81 -10.83 15.60
CA ASP A 292 -6.69 -9.93 15.92
C ASP A 292 -6.70 -8.66 15.05
N MET A 293 -7.04 -8.80 13.76
CA MET A 293 -7.15 -7.69 12.83
C MET A 293 -8.34 -6.80 13.16
N ALA A 294 -9.50 -7.38 13.46
CA ALA A 294 -10.70 -6.66 13.87
C ALA A 294 -10.47 -5.90 15.19
N SER A 295 -9.90 -6.55 16.21
CA SER A 295 -9.56 -5.91 17.49
C SER A 295 -8.56 -4.77 17.30
N SER A 296 -7.54 -4.95 16.47
CA SER A 296 -6.56 -3.89 16.16
C SER A 296 -7.19 -2.71 15.40
N ALA A 297 -8.13 -2.99 14.49
CA ALA A 297 -8.87 -1.98 13.75
C ALA A 297 -9.80 -1.18 14.66
N VAL A 298 -10.55 -1.84 15.53
CA VAL A 298 -11.41 -1.19 16.54
C VAL A 298 -10.57 -0.33 17.48
N LEU A 299 -9.44 -0.84 17.98
CA LEU A 299 -8.52 -0.09 18.82
C LEU A 299 -8.05 1.20 18.11
N SER A 300 -7.63 1.09 16.86
CA SER A 300 -7.12 2.24 16.10
C SER A 300 -8.21 3.24 15.73
N ALA A 301 -9.43 2.77 15.43
CA ALA A 301 -10.59 3.65 15.28
C ALA A 301 -10.84 4.43 16.57
N GLY A 302 -10.70 3.78 17.73
CA GLY A 302 -10.73 4.42 19.04
C GLY A 302 -9.67 5.52 19.19
N PHE A 303 -8.43 5.29 18.76
CA PHE A 303 -7.37 6.32 18.76
C PHE A 303 -7.68 7.50 17.84
N VAL A 304 -8.18 7.25 16.63
CA VAL A 304 -8.58 8.32 15.71
C VAL A 304 -9.74 9.13 16.28
N LEU A 305 -10.74 8.48 16.87
CA LEU A 305 -11.87 9.16 17.51
C LEU A 305 -11.43 9.93 18.76
N ALA A 306 -10.55 9.36 19.58
CA ALA A 306 -9.99 10.03 20.76
C ALA A 306 -9.15 11.24 20.37
N ASN A 307 -8.31 11.12 19.34
CA ASN A 307 -7.51 12.24 18.85
C ASN A 307 -8.38 13.28 18.14
N ALA A 308 -9.39 12.84 17.38
CA ALA A 308 -10.40 13.72 16.83
C ALA A 308 -11.05 14.51 17.97
N ASN A 309 -11.54 13.84 19.02
CA ASN A 309 -12.16 14.45 20.21
C ASN A 309 -11.22 15.40 20.97
N PHE A 310 -9.93 15.04 21.11
CA PHE A 310 -8.91 15.88 21.73
C PHE A 310 -8.68 17.16 20.92
N LEU A 311 -8.64 17.04 19.59
CA LEU A 311 -8.62 18.17 18.67
C LEU A 311 -10.00 18.88 18.58
N HIS A 312 -11.09 18.21 18.99
CA HIS A 312 -12.50 18.62 18.89
C HIS A 312 -12.95 19.62 19.96
N ARG A 313 -12.04 20.29 20.68
CA ARG A 313 -12.38 21.58 21.30
C ARG A 313 -12.65 22.64 20.22
N GLY A 314 -13.52 22.35 19.24
CA GLY A 314 -13.97 23.30 18.20
C GLY A 314 -14.52 22.71 16.89
N TYR A 315 -14.11 21.54 16.40
CA TYR A 315 -14.36 21.18 14.98
C TYR A 315 -15.63 20.36 14.73
N SER A 316 -16.64 20.93 14.07
CA SER A 316 -17.79 20.15 13.58
C SER A 316 -17.42 19.15 12.47
N LEU A 317 -18.22 18.08 12.25
CA LEU A 317 -18.09 17.20 11.06
C LEU A 317 -18.07 18.00 9.74
N ARG A 318 -18.83 19.11 9.72
CA ARG A 318 -18.85 20.05 8.60
C ARG A 318 -17.49 20.73 8.40
N GLU A 319 -16.76 21.04 9.46
CA GLU A 319 -15.40 21.59 9.38
C GLU A 319 -14.38 20.56 8.94
N LEU A 320 -14.51 19.29 9.35
CA LEU A 320 -13.68 18.20 8.81
C LEU A 320 -13.90 18.01 7.31
N ALA A 321 -15.17 18.02 6.87
CA ALA A 321 -15.53 17.98 5.45
C ALA A 321 -15.12 19.26 4.71
N ARG A 322 -15.18 20.43 5.36
CA ARG A 322 -14.67 21.69 4.81
C ARG A 322 -13.16 21.63 4.66
N GLY A 323 -12.46 21.03 5.61
CA GLY A 323 -11.01 20.76 5.57
C GLY A 323 -10.61 19.96 4.34
N LEU A 324 -11.45 19.04 3.86
CA LEU A 324 -11.24 18.38 2.56
C LEU A 324 -11.22 19.37 1.39
N ARG A 325 -12.09 20.39 1.42
CA ARG A 325 -12.21 21.39 0.34
C ARG A 325 -11.18 22.51 0.46
N THR A 326 -10.91 23.00 1.66
CA THR A 326 -10.03 24.14 1.94
C THR A 326 -8.60 23.73 2.29
N GLY A 327 -8.39 22.45 2.57
CA GLY A 327 -7.09 21.89 2.90
C GLY A 327 -6.10 22.00 1.74
N GLY A 328 -4.85 21.76 2.10
CA GLY A 328 -3.75 21.70 1.17
C GLY A 328 -3.91 20.64 0.08
N HIS A 329 -3.11 20.73 -0.97
CA HIS A 329 -3.18 19.74 -2.06
C HIS A 329 -2.69 18.36 -1.59
N ALA A 330 -1.71 18.33 -0.69
CA ALA A 330 -1.26 17.11 -0.03
C ALA A 330 -2.38 16.42 0.78
N VAL A 331 -3.13 17.21 1.56
CA VAL A 331 -4.25 16.73 2.39
C VAL A 331 -5.38 16.21 1.53
N LYS A 332 -5.72 16.93 0.46
CA LYS A 332 -6.73 16.50 -0.52
C LYS A 332 -6.38 15.16 -1.15
N ALA A 333 -5.12 14.97 -1.53
CA ALA A 333 -4.66 13.70 -2.09
C ALA A 333 -4.84 12.54 -1.10
N LEU A 334 -4.44 12.72 0.17
CA LEU A 334 -4.61 11.70 1.20
C LEU A 334 -6.07 11.41 1.53
N ALA A 335 -6.90 12.43 1.65
CA ALA A 335 -8.30 12.21 1.97
C ALA A 335 -9.05 11.51 0.82
N TRP A 336 -8.74 11.83 -0.44
CA TRP A 336 -9.21 11.03 -1.58
C TRP A 336 -8.71 9.59 -1.51
N ASP A 337 -7.46 9.36 -1.13
CA ASP A 337 -6.93 8.01 -0.92
C ASP A 337 -7.69 7.24 0.16
N ALA A 338 -7.99 7.86 1.29
CA ALA A 338 -8.78 7.26 2.36
C ALA A 338 -10.19 6.88 1.86
N LEU A 339 -10.86 7.77 1.13
CA LEU A 339 -12.18 7.51 0.54
C LEU A 339 -12.14 6.35 -0.46
N ILE A 340 -11.16 6.33 -1.37
CA ILE A 340 -10.99 5.23 -2.32
C ILE A 340 -10.65 3.94 -1.59
N SER A 341 -9.84 3.99 -0.53
CA SER A 341 -9.50 2.80 0.28
C SER A 341 -10.74 2.16 0.91
N VAL A 342 -11.67 2.97 1.42
CA VAL A 342 -12.96 2.49 1.93
C VAL A 342 -13.79 1.84 0.82
N LEU A 343 -13.85 2.46 -0.36
CA LEU A 343 -14.54 1.87 -1.51
C LEU A 343 -13.92 0.54 -1.96
N VAL A 344 -12.58 0.45 -1.96
CA VAL A 344 -11.86 -0.78 -2.29
C VAL A 344 -12.16 -1.86 -1.26
N ALA A 345 -12.12 -1.53 0.04
CA ALA A 345 -12.43 -2.45 1.11
C ALA A 345 -13.86 -2.99 1.01
N ALA A 346 -14.84 -2.14 0.64
CA ALA A 346 -16.22 -2.56 0.44
C ALA A 346 -16.43 -3.46 -0.81
N MET A 347 -15.44 -3.55 -1.71
CA MET A 347 -15.47 -4.46 -2.86
C MET A 347 -14.82 -5.83 -2.57
N ILE A 348 -14.11 -5.96 -1.45
CA ILE A 348 -13.54 -7.22 -0.96
C ILE A 348 -14.65 -8.00 -0.27
#